data_AF-A0A355D9Y5-F1
#
_entry.id   AF-A0A355D9Y5-F1
#
_cell.length_a   1.000
_cell.length_b   1.000
_cell.length_c   1.000
_cell.angle_alpha   90.00
_cell.angle_beta   90.00
_cell.angle_gamma   90.00
#
_symmetry.space_group_name_H-M   'P 1'
#
loop_
_entity.id
_entity.type
_entity.pdbx_description
1 polymer ?
#
loop_
_entity_poly.entity_id
_entity_poly.type
_entity_poly.pdbx_seq_one_letter_code
_entity_poly.pdbx_strand_id
1 'polypeptide(L)'
;YCHFTSTIRRYPDLVIHRIIKEMINEGLNSKREKRLRTFVIDASKQSSDTERMAVDAEREVDDLKKAEYMMDKIGEEFEGIISSVTSFGMFVELPNTIEGLVHISELHDDYYIYDEKHLALVGERTKNIYRLGDEVKVVCSKVDIDAHDIYFEIVKPQVEEEEEEMSLDIDDLIFGE
;
A
#
# COMPACT_ATOMS: atom_id res chain seq x y z
N TYR A 1 -9.45 23.63 16.74
CA TYR A 1 -10.30 22.44 16.56
C TYR A 1 -10.00 21.46 17.67
N CYS A 2 -10.99 20.74 18.20
CA CYS A 2 -10.78 19.69 19.21
C CYS A 2 -11.82 18.57 19.03
N HIS A 3 -11.45 17.34 19.37
CA HIS A 3 -12.36 16.19 19.35
C HIS A 3 -13.30 16.22 20.57
N PHE A 4 -14.59 16.02 20.35
CA PHE A 4 -15.61 16.15 21.42
C PHE A 4 -16.71 15.07 21.41
N THR A 5 -17.02 14.48 20.26
CA THR A 5 -18.24 13.70 20.06
C THR A 5 -18.12 12.21 20.37
N SER A 6 -16.95 11.70 20.75
CA SER A 6 -16.66 10.25 20.82
C SER A 6 -16.06 9.81 22.16
N THR A 7 -16.67 10.23 23.27
CA THR A 7 -16.19 9.97 24.65
C THR A 7 -16.05 8.49 25.03
N ILE A 8 -16.80 7.59 24.38
CA ILE A 8 -16.72 6.14 24.62
C ILE A 8 -15.41 5.55 24.08
N ARG A 9 -14.89 6.08 22.97
CA ARG A 9 -13.77 5.50 22.21
C ARG A 9 -12.53 6.39 22.12
N ARG A 10 -12.57 7.61 22.68
CA ARG A 10 -11.44 8.54 22.72
C ARG A 10 -11.34 9.21 24.09
N TYR A 11 -10.23 8.98 24.76
CA TYR A 11 -9.94 9.57 26.07
C TYR A 11 -9.87 11.12 26.05
N PRO A 12 -9.31 11.79 25.01
CA PRO A 12 -9.33 13.25 24.91
C PRO A 12 -10.74 13.85 24.99
N ASP A 13 -11.71 13.27 24.28
CA ASP A 13 -13.11 13.71 24.30
C ASP A 13 -13.68 13.62 25.74
N LEU A 14 -13.41 12.52 26.46
CA LEU A 14 -13.86 12.34 27.85
C LEU A 14 -13.27 13.40 28.79
N VAL A 15 -11.98 13.73 28.64
CA VAL A 15 -11.31 14.76 29.42
C VAL A 15 -11.93 16.13 29.16
N ILE A 16 -12.20 16.48 27.90
CA ILE A 16 -12.84 17.74 27.52
C ILE A 16 -14.24 17.84 28.14
N HIS A 17 -15.04 16.77 28.07
CA HIS A 17 -16.36 16.73 28.71
C HIS A 17 -16.29 16.98 30.22
N ARG A 18 -15.31 16.38 30.91
CA ARG A 18 -15.10 16.58 32.35
C ARG A 18 -14.71 18.02 32.68
N ILE A 19 -13.77 18.60 31.94
CA ILE A 19 -13.30 19.98 32.16
C ILE A 19 -14.43 20.98 31.90
N ILE A 20 -15.18 20.83 30.82
CA ILE A 20 -16.32 21.70 30.50
C ILE A 20 -17.40 21.60 31.58
N LYS A 21 -17.72 20.38 32.04
CA LYS A 21 -18.71 20.17 33.10
C LYS A 21 -18.27 20.82 34.42
N GLU A 22 -17.01 20.70 34.80
CA GLU A 22 -16.44 21.36 36.00
C GLU A 22 -16.52 22.88 35.88
N MET A 23 -16.13 23.42 34.71
CA MET A 23 -16.17 24.86 34.43
C MET A 23 -17.59 25.45 34.51
N ILE A 24 -18.61 24.73 34.04
CA ILE A 24 -20.01 25.17 34.07
C ILE A 24 -20.59 25.16 35.50
N ASN A 25 -20.27 24.13 36.30
CA ASN A 25 -20.92 23.95 37.61
C ASN A 25 -20.19 24.64 38.77
N GLU A 26 -18.86 24.58 38.79
CA GLU A 26 -18.04 25.02 39.93
C GLU A 26 -17.20 26.27 39.59
N GLY A 27 -16.92 26.48 38.29
CA GLY A 27 -15.90 27.42 37.84
C GLY A 27 -14.48 26.91 38.11
N LEU A 28 -13.49 27.52 37.46
CA LEU A 28 -12.09 27.13 37.60
C LEU A 28 -11.31 28.20 38.38
N ASN A 29 -10.77 27.83 39.54
CA ASN A 29 -9.82 28.68 40.26
C ASN A 29 -8.40 28.54 39.68
N SER A 30 -7.53 29.51 39.95
CA SER A 30 -6.17 29.58 39.38
C SER A 30 -5.31 28.36 39.71
N LYS A 31 -5.50 27.75 40.88
CA LYS A 31 -4.77 26.53 41.30
C LYS A 31 -5.20 25.32 40.48
N ARG A 32 -6.51 25.17 40.24
CA ARG A 32 -7.08 24.09 39.44
C ARG A 32 -6.72 24.24 37.97
N GLU A 33 -6.80 25.45 37.43
CA GLU A 33 -6.40 25.74 36.05
C GLU A 33 -4.92 25.34 35.82
N LYS A 34 -4.02 25.71 36.73
CA LYS A 34 -2.60 25.32 36.64
C LYS A 34 -2.41 23.80 36.65
N ARG A 35 -3.16 23.06 37.48
CA ARG A 35 -3.12 21.59 37.50
C ARG A 35 -3.64 20.98 36.21
N LEU A 36 -4.76 21.50 35.69
CA LEU A 36 -5.34 21.03 34.42
C LEU A 36 -4.40 21.28 33.25
N ARG A 37 -3.71 22.42 33.21
CA ARG A 37 -2.69 22.71 32.17
C ARG A 37 -1.57 21.67 32.15
N THR A 38 -1.03 21.31 33.31
CA THR A 38 -0.01 20.24 33.39
C THR A 38 -0.59 18.89 32.99
N PHE A 39 -1.75 18.52 33.54
CA PHE A 39 -2.41 17.25 33.24
C PHE A 39 -2.73 17.07 31.76
N VAL A 40 -3.26 18.10 31.09
CA VAL A 40 -3.62 18.03 29.67
C VAL A 40 -2.40 17.79 28.80
N ILE A 41 -1.23 18.37 29.12
CA ILE A 41 0.00 18.11 28.35
C ILE A 41 0.35 16.63 28.38
N ASP A 42 0.33 16.01 29.56
CA ASP A 42 0.68 14.60 29.72
C ASP A 42 -0.38 13.68 29.11
N ALA A 43 -1.67 13.97 29.36
CA ALA A 43 -2.79 13.21 28.81
C ALA A 43 -2.86 13.29 27.27
N SER A 44 -2.53 14.44 26.68
CA SER A 44 -2.46 14.62 25.23
C SER A 44 -1.36 13.76 24.64
N LYS A 45 -0.14 13.77 25.21
CA LYS A 45 0.96 12.91 24.75
C LYS A 45 0.57 11.43 24.81
N GLN A 46 0.09 10.99 25.97
CA GLN A 46 -0.35 9.61 26.15
C GLN A 46 -1.42 9.21 25.13
N SER A 47 -2.39 10.08 24.86
CA SER A 47 -3.47 9.79 23.90
C SER A 47 -2.93 9.67 22.48
N SER A 48 -2.02 10.56 22.06
CA SER A 48 -1.38 10.50 20.74
C SER A 48 -0.48 9.28 20.56
N ASP A 49 0.23 8.88 21.61
CA ASP A 49 1.08 7.67 21.58
C ASP A 49 0.23 6.41 21.50
N THR A 50 -0.86 6.36 22.27
CA THR A 50 -1.80 5.22 22.26
C THR A 50 -2.56 5.13 20.94
N GLU A 51 -2.92 6.27 20.32
CA GLU A 51 -3.56 6.31 19.01
C GLU A 51 -2.66 5.74 17.92
N ARG A 52 -1.38 6.14 17.89
CA ARG A 52 -0.39 5.57 16.95
C ARG A 52 -0.22 4.07 17.15
N MET A 53 -0.03 3.64 18.40
CA MET A 53 0.10 2.22 18.72
C MET A 53 -1.14 1.40 18.33
N ALA A 54 -2.35 1.95 18.48
CA ALA A 54 -3.58 1.29 18.06
C ALA A 54 -3.67 1.16 16.53
N VAL A 55 -3.29 2.21 15.79
CA VAL A 55 -3.25 2.19 14.31
C VAL A 55 -2.22 1.18 13.81
N ASP A 56 -1.03 1.14 14.42
CA ASP A 56 0.02 0.20 14.03
C ASP A 56 -0.42 -1.25 14.27
N ALA A 57 -1.07 -1.53 15.41
CA ALA A 57 -1.62 -2.85 15.70
C ALA A 57 -2.79 -3.25 14.77
N GLU A 58 -3.63 -2.29 14.37
CA GLU A 58 -4.71 -2.52 13.39
C GLU A 58 -4.13 -2.90 12.03
N ARG A 59 -3.13 -2.15 11.56
CA ARG A 59 -2.41 -2.44 10.31
C ARG A 59 -1.74 -3.81 10.32
N GLU A 60 -1.05 -4.14 11.41
CA GLU A 60 -0.37 -5.44 11.54
C GLU A 60 -1.36 -6.61 11.46
N VAL A 61 -2.55 -6.47 12.06
CA VAL A 61 -3.61 -7.48 11.96
C VAL A 61 -4.18 -7.55 10.54
N ASP A 62 -4.41 -6.41 9.91
CA ASP A 62 -4.88 -6.36 8.52
C ASP A 62 -3.88 -7.03 7.58
N ASP A 63 -2.59 -6.73 7.70
CA ASP A 63 -1.52 -7.31 6.87
C ASP A 63 -1.44 -8.83 7.08
N LEU A 64 -1.49 -9.31 8.34
CA LEU A 64 -1.58 -10.74 8.66
C LEU A 64 -2.79 -11.39 7.99
N LYS A 65 -3.97 -10.76 8.05
CA LYS A 65 -5.20 -11.32 7.46
C LYS A 65 -5.20 -11.28 5.95
N LYS A 66 -4.58 -10.27 5.33
CA LYS A 66 -4.34 -10.24 3.88
C LYS A 66 -3.39 -11.36 3.46
N ALA A 67 -2.30 -11.57 4.19
CA ALA A 67 -1.38 -12.68 3.94
C ALA A 67 -2.07 -14.04 4.11
N GLU A 68 -2.81 -14.27 5.20
CA GLU A 68 -3.60 -15.50 5.38
C GLU A 68 -4.59 -15.75 4.24
N TYR A 69 -5.26 -14.69 3.76
CA TYR A 69 -6.19 -14.76 2.63
C TYR A 69 -5.50 -15.11 1.31
N MET A 70 -4.25 -14.69 1.10
CA MET A 70 -3.52 -14.97 -0.15
C MET A 70 -2.84 -16.34 -0.17
N MET A 71 -2.78 -17.07 0.95
CA MET A 71 -2.10 -18.36 1.02
C MET A 71 -2.68 -19.40 0.04
N ASP A 72 -3.99 -19.48 -0.08
CA ASP A 72 -4.67 -20.41 -0.99
C ASP A 72 -4.80 -19.84 -2.41
N LYS A 73 -4.21 -18.67 -2.66
CA LYS A 73 -4.21 -17.92 -3.92
C LYS A 73 -2.85 -17.91 -4.62
N ILE A 74 -1.88 -18.62 -4.08
CA ILE A 74 -0.56 -18.79 -4.71
C ILE A 74 -0.74 -19.46 -6.08
N GLY A 75 -0.17 -18.85 -7.11
CA GLY A 75 -0.28 -19.24 -8.52
C GLY A 75 -1.49 -18.66 -9.26
N GLU A 76 -2.40 -17.95 -8.59
CA GLU A 76 -3.50 -17.25 -9.27
C GLU A 76 -3.03 -15.89 -9.84
N GLU A 77 -3.58 -15.52 -10.99
CA GLU A 77 -3.34 -14.24 -11.64
C GLU A 77 -4.35 -13.18 -11.18
N PHE A 78 -3.87 -11.95 -11.02
CA PHE A 78 -4.64 -10.80 -10.60
C PHE A 78 -4.29 -9.58 -11.45
N GLU A 79 -5.29 -8.72 -11.66
CA GLU A 79 -5.09 -7.37 -12.15
C GLU A 79 -4.94 -6.44 -10.96
N GLY A 80 -3.94 -5.55 -11.01
CA GLY A 80 -3.65 -4.61 -9.94
C GLY A 80 -3.04 -3.32 -10.47
N ILE A 81 -2.91 -2.34 -9.58
CA ILE A 81 -2.34 -1.03 -9.88
C ILE A 81 -1.05 -0.89 -9.08
N ILE A 82 0.00 -0.36 -9.71
CA ILE A 82 1.23 -0.04 -8.98
C ILE A 82 0.96 1.07 -7.96
N SER A 83 0.99 0.75 -6.67
CA SER A 83 0.70 1.68 -5.57
C SER A 83 1.95 2.40 -5.05
N SER A 84 3.14 1.83 -5.28
CA SER A 84 4.42 2.43 -4.91
C SER A 84 5.56 1.85 -5.72
N VAL A 85 6.58 2.67 -5.97
CA VAL A 85 7.81 2.25 -6.66
C VAL A 85 9.00 2.61 -5.79
N THR A 86 9.92 1.67 -5.63
CA THR A 86 11.13 1.81 -4.81
C THR A 86 12.35 1.32 -5.59
N SER A 87 13.54 1.50 -5.03
CA SER A 87 14.79 1.07 -5.67
C SER A 87 14.95 -0.45 -5.77
N PHE A 88 14.25 -1.23 -4.93
CA PHE A 88 14.35 -2.69 -4.89
C PHE A 88 13.16 -3.40 -5.54
N GLY A 89 12.16 -2.66 -6.02
CA GLY A 89 10.96 -3.23 -6.61
C GLY A 89 9.78 -2.27 -6.55
N MET A 90 8.59 -2.81 -6.75
CA MET A 90 7.35 -2.04 -6.74
C MET A 90 6.24 -2.81 -6.03
N PHE A 91 5.31 -2.07 -5.44
CA PHE A 91 4.13 -2.63 -4.80
C PHE A 91 2.96 -2.54 -5.76
N VAL A 92 2.21 -3.64 -5.87
CA VAL A 92 1.00 -3.74 -6.68
C VAL A 92 -0.17 -3.95 -5.73
N GLU A 93 -1.13 -3.03 -5.77
CA GLU A 93 -2.38 -3.07 -5.03
C GLU A 93 -3.48 -3.68 -5.90
N LEU A 94 -4.12 -4.72 -5.38
CA LEU A 94 -5.27 -5.38 -5.98
C LEU A 94 -6.57 -4.61 -5.67
N PRO A 95 -7.66 -4.81 -6.43
CA PRO A 95 -8.95 -4.15 -6.19
C PRO A 95 -9.55 -4.39 -4.80
N ASN A 96 -9.13 -5.46 -4.11
CA ASN A 96 -9.52 -5.79 -2.75
C ASN A 96 -8.59 -5.20 -1.68
N THR A 97 -7.73 -4.22 -2.03
CA THR A 97 -6.77 -3.50 -1.16
C THR A 97 -5.60 -4.34 -0.63
N ILE A 98 -5.41 -5.53 -1.20
CA ILE A 98 -4.24 -6.36 -0.90
C ILE A 98 -3.07 -5.80 -1.69
N GLU A 99 -1.96 -5.53 -1.01
CA GLU A 99 -0.71 -5.10 -1.62
C GLU A 99 0.29 -6.26 -1.60
N GLY A 100 1.10 -6.35 -2.65
CA GLY A 100 2.21 -7.29 -2.69
C GLY A 100 3.40 -6.72 -3.46
N LEU A 101 4.59 -7.21 -3.11
CA LEU A 101 5.85 -6.75 -3.65
C LEU A 101 6.23 -7.55 -4.90
N VAL A 102 6.46 -6.84 -6.01
CA VAL A 102 7.24 -7.34 -7.14
C VAL A 102 8.68 -6.89 -6.95
N HIS A 103 9.55 -7.83 -6.56
CA HIS A 103 10.97 -7.52 -6.39
C HIS A 103 11.65 -7.30 -7.75
N ILE A 104 12.58 -6.36 -7.84
CA ILE A 104 13.27 -6.03 -9.10
C ILE A 104 14.02 -7.23 -9.70
N SER A 105 14.42 -8.19 -8.87
CA SER A 105 15.07 -9.43 -9.32
C SER A 105 14.15 -10.36 -10.12
N GLU A 106 12.83 -10.28 -9.91
CA GLU A 106 11.84 -11.04 -10.67
C GLU A 106 11.60 -10.46 -12.08
N LEU A 107 12.09 -9.23 -12.33
CA LEU A 107 12.02 -8.60 -13.65
C LEU A 107 13.15 -9.10 -14.56
N HIS A 108 13.00 -10.31 -15.09
CA HIS A 108 14.06 -10.98 -15.86
C HIS A 108 14.28 -10.49 -17.30
N ASP A 109 13.45 -9.57 -17.82
CA ASP A 109 13.56 -9.05 -19.19
C ASP A 109 14.67 -8.01 -19.37
N ASP A 110 15.02 -7.28 -18.32
CA ASP A 110 15.90 -6.12 -18.44
C ASP A 110 16.59 -5.78 -17.12
N TYR A 111 17.59 -4.90 -17.22
CA TYR A 111 18.14 -4.21 -16.06
C TYR A 111 17.33 -2.93 -15.79
N TYR A 112 16.62 -2.91 -14.67
CA TYR A 112 15.76 -1.78 -14.29
C TYR A 112 16.51 -0.80 -13.38
N ILE A 113 16.38 0.49 -13.67
CA ILE A 113 16.95 1.59 -12.89
C ILE A 113 15.80 2.40 -12.29
N TYR A 114 15.87 2.65 -10.98
CA TYR A 114 14.92 3.50 -10.30
C TYR A 114 15.16 4.99 -10.59
N ASP A 115 14.15 5.65 -11.14
CA ASP A 115 14.10 7.09 -11.33
C ASP A 115 13.22 7.73 -10.24
N GLU A 116 13.88 8.30 -9.23
CA GLU A 116 13.23 8.94 -8.09
C GLU A 116 12.38 10.15 -8.48
N LYS A 117 12.73 10.87 -9.55
CA LYS A 117 11.97 12.06 -9.99
C LYS A 117 10.63 11.69 -10.61
N HIS A 118 10.59 10.51 -11.24
CA HIS A 118 9.41 10.03 -11.95
C HIS A 118 8.69 8.88 -11.22
N LEU A 119 9.20 8.46 -10.04
CA LEU A 119 8.69 7.32 -9.27
C LEU A 119 8.48 6.10 -10.18
N ALA A 120 9.53 5.76 -10.93
CA ALA A 120 9.45 4.80 -12.01
C ALA A 120 10.65 3.85 -12.01
N LEU A 121 10.43 2.60 -12.41
CA LEU A 121 11.49 1.67 -12.81
C LEU A 121 11.59 1.68 -14.33
N VAL A 122 12.76 2.03 -14.84
CA VAL A 122 13.02 2.16 -16.28
C VAL A 122 14.03 1.09 -16.71
N GLY A 123 13.63 0.22 -17.64
CA GLY A 123 14.49 -0.77 -18.26
C GLY A 123 15.53 -0.14 -19.17
N GLU A 124 16.79 -0.57 -19.04
CA GLU A 124 17.91 -0.01 -19.80
C GLU A 124 17.83 -0.35 -21.30
N ARG A 125 17.53 -1.61 -21.64
CA ARG A 125 17.55 -2.16 -23.01
C ARG A 125 16.18 -2.11 -23.69
N THR A 126 15.15 -2.61 -23.01
CA THR A 126 13.76 -2.69 -23.49
C THR A 126 13.06 -1.34 -23.48
N LYS A 127 13.53 -0.41 -22.64
CA LYS A 127 12.84 0.85 -22.33
C LYS A 127 11.43 0.65 -21.76
N ASN A 128 11.13 -0.54 -21.22
CA ASN A 128 9.92 -0.76 -20.44
C ASN A 128 9.93 0.16 -19.22
N ILE A 129 8.78 0.72 -18.88
CA ILE A 129 8.66 1.65 -17.77
C ILE A 129 7.48 1.20 -16.91
N TYR A 130 7.75 0.98 -15.62
CA TYR A 130 6.72 0.76 -14.61
C TYR A 130 6.64 1.99 -13.71
N ARG A 131 5.48 2.64 -13.66
CA ARG A 131 5.24 3.86 -12.88
C ARG A 131 4.12 3.66 -11.87
N LEU A 132 4.16 4.50 -10.84
CA LEU A 132 3.04 4.69 -9.94
C LEU A 132 1.73 4.94 -10.72
N GLY A 133 0.72 4.12 -10.46
CA GLY A 133 -0.61 4.21 -11.07
C GLY A 133 -0.82 3.39 -12.34
N ASP A 134 0.21 2.72 -12.87
CA ASP A 134 0.03 1.84 -14.03
C ASP A 134 -0.73 0.56 -13.64
N GLU A 135 -1.60 0.09 -14.53
CA GLU A 135 -2.29 -1.19 -14.42
C GLU A 135 -1.37 -2.32 -14.90
N VAL A 136 -1.25 -3.37 -14.09
CA VAL A 136 -0.39 -4.53 -14.37
C VAL A 136 -1.12 -5.84 -14.04
N LYS A 137 -0.74 -6.90 -14.74
CA LYS A 137 -1.11 -8.27 -14.39
C LYS A 137 0.00 -8.92 -13.58
N VAL A 138 -0.36 -9.52 -12.47
CA VAL A 138 0.57 -10.17 -11.54
C VAL A 138 0.08 -11.56 -11.18
N VAL A 139 1.01 -12.47 -10.90
CA VAL A 139 0.72 -13.77 -10.30
C VAL A 139 1.23 -13.78 -8.87
N CYS A 140 0.44 -14.32 -7.93
CA CYS A 140 0.89 -14.53 -6.55
C CYS A 140 1.95 -15.63 -6.51
N SER A 141 3.21 -15.26 -6.31
CA SER A 141 4.33 -16.21 -6.35
C SER A 141 4.60 -16.85 -4.99
N LYS A 142 4.55 -16.03 -3.93
CA LYS A 142 4.82 -16.47 -2.55
C LYS A 142 4.05 -15.61 -1.56
N VAL A 143 3.63 -16.22 -0.46
CA VAL A 143 3.17 -15.54 0.74
C VAL A 143 4.05 -15.93 1.92
N ASP A 144 4.48 -14.95 2.71
CA ASP A 144 5.25 -15.14 3.93
C ASP A 144 4.41 -14.70 5.14
N ILE A 145 3.82 -15.66 5.83
CA ILE A 145 2.90 -15.40 6.95
C ILE A 145 3.65 -14.81 8.14
N ASP A 146 4.90 -15.21 8.39
CA ASP A 146 5.63 -14.72 9.55
C ASP A 146 6.05 -13.26 9.38
N ALA A 147 6.30 -12.84 8.14
CA ALA A 147 6.58 -11.45 7.78
C ALA A 147 5.33 -10.62 7.43
N HIS A 148 4.16 -11.25 7.29
CA HIS A 148 2.94 -10.67 6.70
C HIS A 148 3.14 -10.14 5.26
N ASP A 149 4.11 -10.68 4.53
CA ASP A 149 4.46 -10.21 3.18
C ASP A 149 3.80 -11.06 2.11
N ILE A 150 3.37 -10.41 1.02
CA ILE A 150 2.89 -11.07 -0.20
C ILE A 150 3.81 -10.67 -1.34
N TYR A 151 4.23 -11.65 -2.13
CA TYR A 151 5.12 -11.46 -3.27
C TYR A 151 4.38 -11.77 -4.57
N PHE A 152 4.63 -10.92 -5.55
CA PHE A 152 4.06 -10.99 -6.88
C PHE A 152 5.16 -11.10 -7.93
N GLU A 153 4.83 -11.71 -9.05
CA GLU A 153 5.62 -11.68 -10.28
C GLU A 153 4.79 -11.04 -11.39
N ILE A 154 5.41 -10.23 -12.26
CA ILE A 154 4.69 -9.64 -13.40
C ILE A 154 4.42 -10.71 -14.46
N VAL A 155 3.16 -10.78 -14.88
CA VAL A 155 2.75 -11.52 -16.07
C VAL A 155 2.98 -10.61 -17.27
N LYS A 156 3.97 -10.96 -18.10
CA LYS A 156 4.18 -10.24 -19.35
C LYS A 156 3.01 -10.55 -20.28
N PRO A 157 2.46 -9.54 -20.99
CA PRO A 157 1.61 -9.84 -22.12
C PRO A 157 2.42 -10.70 -23.08
N GLN A 158 1.90 -11.88 -23.42
CA GLN A 158 2.42 -12.62 -24.56
C GLN A 158 2.23 -11.70 -25.76
N VAL A 159 3.33 -11.14 -26.26
CA VAL A 159 3.34 -10.61 -27.61
C VAL A 159 3.15 -11.84 -28.46
N GLU A 160 1.93 -12.06 -28.96
CA GLU A 160 1.75 -12.93 -30.12
C GLU A 160 2.66 -12.32 -31.20
N GLU A 161 3.78 -12.98 -31.47
CA GLU A 161 4.57 -12.71 -32.67
C GLU A 161 3.66 -13.07 -33.86
N GLU A 162 2.82 -12.12 -34.29
CA GLU A 162 2.27 -12.09 -35.65
C GLU A 162 3.40 -11.73 -36.63
N GLU A 163 4.47 -12.53 -36.64
CA GLU A 163 5.55 -12.48 -37.62
C GLU A 163 5.81 -13.91 -38.11
N GLU A 164 4.92 -14.48 -38.93
CA GLU A 164 5.34 -15.47 -39.95
C GLU A 164 4.32 -15.73 -41.08
N GLU A 165 3.01 -15.49 -40.91
CA GLU A 165 2.04 -15.85 -41.98
C GLU A 165 1.98 -14.87 -43.18
N MET A 166 2.48 -13.63 -43.06
CA MET A 166 2.39 -12.66 -44.16
C MET A 166 3.51 -12.77 -45.22
N SER A 167 4.46 -13.70 -45.04
CA SER A 167 5.54 -13.94 -46.01
C SER A 167 5.17 -14.97 -47.08
N LEU A 168 4.24 -15.87 -46.79
CA LEU A 168 3.81 -16.93 -47.71
C LEU A 168 2.85 -16.40 -48.80
N ASP A 169 2.09 -15.34 -48.50
CA ASP A 169 1.13 -14.77 -49.46
C ASP A 169 1.80 -13.95 -50.59
N ILE A 170 3.02 -13.43 -50.39
CA ILE A 170 3.70 -12.61 -51.41
C ILE A 170 4.38 -13.48 -52.47
N ASP A 171 5.01 -14.59 -52.07
CA ASP A 171 5.67 -15.48 -53.02
C ASP A 171 4.66 -16.25 -53.90
N ASP A 172 3.48 -16.62 -53.38
CA ASP A 172 2.39 -17.21 -54.17
C ASP A 172 1.72 -16.20 -55.12
N LEU A 173 1.70 -14.90 -54.78
CA LEU A 173 1.17 -13.85 -55.67
C LEU A 173 2.15 -13.45 -56.80
N ILE A 174 3.47 -13.64 -56.60
CA ILE A 174 4.49 -13.20 -57.56
C ILE A 174 4.95 -14.36 -58.46
N PHE A 175 4.93 -15.61 -57.98
CA PHE A 175 5.51 -16.76 -58.68
C PHE A 175 4.56 -17.97 -58.87
N GLY A 176 3.27 -17.86 -58.53
CA GLY A 176 2.26 -18.86 -58.90
C GLY A 176 2.02 -18.89 -60.42
N GLU A 177 2.09 -20.09 -61.01
CA GLU A 177 2.01 -20.40 -62.47
C GLU A 177 0.89 -19.71 -63.26
#